data_AF-R7FJ61-F1
#
_entry.id   AF-R7FJ61-F1
#
_cell.length_a   1.000
_cell.length_b   1.000
_cell.length_c   1.000
_cell.angle_alpha   90.00
_cell.angle_beta   90.00
_cell.angle_gamma   90.00
#
_symmetry.space_group_name_H-M   'P 1'
#
loop_
_entity.id
_entity.type
_entity.pdbx_description
1 polymer ?
#
loop_
_entity_poly.entity_id
_entity_poly.type
_entity_poly.pdbx_seq_one_letter_code
_entity_poly.pdbx_strand_id
1 'polypeptide(L)'
;MIKIKKNKVFFVIIFCTGMFLNCTNIYAKYVMQNEFNIANVSIDRTRPKIELISIQNSDENFKNYANKTHVVVAKIKVIDKNLESVNLDENHFKIKVGDKFINDVSFECGQVQELEDGKIVEIQLSNLNVDGMLKLVFAEGFAEDDGKLNNVNTEINTDVVVDNSIPFVPVERDEFVFDGGDGAGNELNLG
;
A
#
# COMPACT_ATOMS: atom_id res chain seq x y z
N MET A 1 -22.06 -3.61 -102.88
CA MET A 1 -20.61 -3.62 -103.19
C MET A 1 -20.01 -2.26 -102.78
N ILE A 2 -19.40 -2.17 -101.59
CA ILE A 2 -18.90 -0.90 -101.04
C ILE A 2 -17.46 -0.71 -101.52
N LYS A 3 -17.22 0.30 -102.39
CA LYS A 3 -15.87 0.69 -102.82
C LYS A 3 -15.21 1.56 -101.75
N ILE A 4 -14.50 0.94 -100.82
CA ILE A 4 -13.70 1.64 -99.82
C ILE A 4 -12.39 2.11 -100.48
N LYS A 5 -12.11 3.42 -100.45
CA LYS A 5 -10.82 3.97 -100.95
C LYS A 5 -9.66 3.40 -100.12
N LYS A 6 -8.59 2.92 -100.79
CA LYS A 6 -7.42 2.26 -100.19
C LYS A 6 -6.87 3.00 -98.94
N ASN A 7 -6.88 4.33 -98.92
CA ASN A 7 -6.39 5.13 -97.78
C ASN A 7 -7.22 4.97 -96.50
N LYS A 8 -8.53 4.70 -96.60
CA LYS A 8 -9.39 4.47 -95.42
C LYS A 8 -9.17 3.09 -94.80
N VAL A 9 -8.90 2.08 -95.62
CA VAL A 9 -8.57 0.71 -95.15
C VAL A 9 -7.24 0.73 -94.39
N PHE A 10 -6.24 1.45 -94.91
CA PHE A 10 -4.95 1.59 -94.25
C PHE A 10 -5.05 2.26 -92.87
N PHE A 11 -5.90 3.28 -92.74
CA PHE A 11 -6.12 3.97 -91.46
C PHE A 11 -6.81 3.07 -90.42
N VAL A 12 -7.76 2.24 -90.83
CA VAL A 12 -8.44 1.27 -89.95
C VAL A 12 -7.47 0.20 -89.48
N ILE A 13 -6.59 -0.29 -90.35
CA ILE A 13 -5.58 -1.30 -89.99
C ILE A 13 -4.60 -0.73 -88.96
N ILE A 14 -4.10 0.50 -89.15
CA ILE A 14 -3.22 1.18 -88.19
C ILE A 14 -3.91 1.41 -86.85
N PHE A 15 -5.19 1.78 -86.86
CA PHE A 15 -5.95 2.00 -85.63
C PHE A 15 -6.15 0.69 -84.86
N CYS A 16 -6.48 -0.40 -85.55
CA CYS A 16 -6.64 -1.71 -84.93
C CYS A 16 -5.31 -2.26 -84.39
N THR A 17 -4.21 -2.18 -85.14
CA THR A 17 -2.89 -2.63 -84.62
C THR A 17 -2.38 -1.74 -83.48
N GLY A 18 -2.68 -0.45 -83.50
CA GLY A 18 -2.41 0.46 -82.39
C GLY A 18 -3.16 0.08 -81.10
N MET A 19 -4.42 -0.34 -81.21
CA MET A 19 -5.17 -0.83 -80.03
C MET A 19 -4.59 -2.14 -79.46
N PHE A 20 -4.18 -3.08 -80.32
CA PHE A 20 -3.58 -4.35 -79.86
C PHE A 20 -2.22 -4.16 -79.16
N LEU A 21 -1.44 -3.13 -79.52
CA LEU A 21 -0.15 -2.84 -78.88
C LEU A 21 -0.28 -2.20 -77.49
N ASN A 22 -1.45 -1.66 -77.12
CA ASN A 22 -1.71 -1.06 -75.81
C ASN A 22 -2.29 -2.03 -74.77
N CYS A 23 -2.56 -3.28 -75.16
CA CYS A 23 -3.04 -4.32 -74.26
C CYS A 23 -1.86 -5.04 -73.57
N THR A 24 -1.04 -4.31 -72.81
CA THR A 24 -0.04 -4.93 -71.95
C THR A 24 -0.73 -5.46 -70.70
N ASN A 25 -0.64 -6.76 -70.46
CA ASN A 25 -1.22 -7.45 -69.30
C ASN A 25 -0.76 -6.78 -67.99
N ILE A 26 -1.71 -6.18 -67.27
CA ILE A 26 -1.47 -5.65 -65.93
C ILE A 26 -1.64 -6.81 -64.94
N TYR A 27 -0.53 -7.43 -64.55
CA TYR A 27 -0.50 -8.38 -63.44
C TYR A 27 -0.35 -7.58 -62.14
N ALA A 28 -1.48 -7.19 -61.53
CA ALA A 28 -1.45 -6.66 -60.19
C ALA A 28 -1.12 -7.80 -59.21
N LYS A 29 0.02 -7.70 -58.52
CA LYS A 29 0.34 -8.58 -57.40
C LYS A 29 -0.46 -8.12 -56.18
N TYR A 30 -1.56 -8.82 -55.88
CA TYR A 30 -2.32 -8.57 -54.66
C TYR A 30 -1.53 -9.09 -53.46
N VAL A 31 -1.06 -8.18 -52.61
CA VAL A 31 -0.51 -8.52 -51.30
C VAL A 31 -1.65 -8.31 -50.31
N MET A 32 -2.32 -9.39 -49.93
CA MET A 32 -3.28 -9.37 -48.82
C MET A 32 -2.49 -9.19 -47.52
N GLN A 33 -2.55 -7.99 -46.92
CA GLN A 33 -2.07 -7.78 -45.56
C GLN A 33 -3.15 -8.29 -44.60
N ASN A 34 -3.02 -9.55 -44.17
CA ASN A 34 -3.78 -10.04 -43.03
C ASN A 34 -3.05 -9.60 -41.76
N GLU A 35 -3.59 -8.60 -41.07
CA GLU A 35 -3.19 -8.31 -39.70
C GLU A 35 -3.83 -9.37 -38.79
N PHE A 36 -3.01 -10.33 -38.35
CA PHE A 36 -3.40 -11.24 -37.29
C PHE A 36 -3.04 -10.58 -35.95
N ASN A 37 -4.05 -10.26 -35.14
CA ASN A 37 -3.81 -9.85 -33.76
C ASN A 37 -3.58 -11.13 -32.93
N ILE A 38 -2.31 -11.45 -32.69
CA ILE A 38 -1.89 -12.76 -32.16
C ILE A 38 -2.19 -12.89 -30.66
N ALA A 39 -2.26 -11.79 -29.91
CA ALA A 39 -2.79 -11.76 -28.55
C ALA A 39 -2.96 -10.31 -28.09
N ASN A 40 -4.07 -10.02 -27.42
CA ASN A 40 -4.19 -8.80 -26.62
C ASN A 40 -3.66 -9.12 -25.22
N VAL A 41 -2.38 -8.84 -24.97
CA VAL A 41 -1.74 -9.09 -23.68
C VAL A 41 -1.89 -7.83 -22.82
N SER A 42 -2.81 -7.86 -21.87
CA SER A 42 -2.87 -6.88 -20.78
C SER A 42 -1.92 -7.32 -19.67
N ILE A 43 -0.84 -6.55 -19.46
CA ILE A 43 0.10 -6.76 -18.35
C ILE A 43 -0.29 -5.77 -17.26
N ASP A 44 -0.76 -6.27 -16.12
CA ASP A 44 -0.91 -5.44 -14.94
C ASP A 44 0.47 -5.09 -14.42
N ARG A 45 0.69 -3.79 -14.16
CA ARG A 45 1.94 -3.26 -13.62
C ARG A 45 1.70 -2.42 -12.37
N THR A 46 0.48 -2.48 -11.85
CA THR A 46 0.07 -1.78 -10.64
C THR A 46 0.69 -2.49 -9.46
N ARG A 47 1.35 -1.76 -8.57
CA ARG A 47 1.92 -2.34 -7.36
C ARG A 47 0.88 -2.30 -6.25
N PRO A 48 0.92 -3.24 -5.30
CA PRO A 48 0.07 -3.19 -4.12
C PRO A 48 0.23 -1.87 -3.36
N LYS A 49 -0.89 -1.25 -2.98
CA LYS A 49 -0.92 -0.01 -2.21
C LYS A 49 -1.38 -0.27 -0.78
N ILE A 50 -0.77 0.38 0.19
CA ILE A 50 -1.06 0.22 1.62
C ILE A 50 -1.69 1.51 2.16
N GLU A 51 -2.80 1.39 2.86
CA GLU A 51 -3.52 2.50 3.49
C GLU A 51 -3.96 2.14 4.91
N LEU A 52 -3.92 3.11 5.83
CA LEU A 52 -4.48 2.96 7.17
C LEU A 52 -5.97 3.33 7.13
N ILE A 53 -6.82 2.39 7.51
CA ILE A 53 -8.27 2.63 7.64
C ILE A 53 -8.60 3.23 9.00
N SER A 54 -8.07 2.61 10.05
CA SER A 54 -8.34 3.04 11.42
C SER A 54 -7.26 2.56 12.37
N ILE A 55 -7.04 3.33 13.43
CA ILE A 55 -6.24 2.93 14.57
C ILE A 55 -7.04 3.18 15.85
N GLN A 56 -7.03 2.21 16.76
CA GLN A 56 -7.79 2.26 18.00
C GLN A 56 -6.93 1.75 19.15
N ASN A 57 -7.04 2.40 20.31
CA ASN A 57 -6.50 1.86 21.54
C ASN A 57 -7.58 1.02 22.25
N SER A 58 -7.16 -0.05 22.91
CA SER A 58 -7.90 -0.79 23.94
C SER A 58 -8.59 0.08 25.01
N ASP A 59 -8.05 1.27 25.33
CA ASP A 59 -8.71 2.22 26.22
C ASP A 59 -9.60 3.21 25.44
N GLU A 60 -10.92 3.06 25.57
CA GLU A 60 -11.90 3.91 24.90
C GLU A 60 -11.86 5.38 25.35
N ASN A 61 -11.37 5.66 26.56
CA ASN A 61 -11.28 7.01 27.11
C ASN A 61 -10.08 7.76 26.52
N PHE A 62 -9.03 7.03 26.14
CA PHE A 62 -7.76 7.57 25.67
C PHE A 62 -7.37 7.02 24.30
N LYS A 63 -8.24 7.30 23.31
CA LYS A 63 -8.10 6.79 21.93
C LYS A 63 -6.77 7.11 21.26
N ASN A 64 -6.20 8.28 21.57
CA ASN A 64 -4.97 8.78 20.96
C ASN A 64 -3.74 8.63 21.87
N TYR A 65 -3.86 7.97 23.03
CA TYR A 65 -2.75 7.81 23.97
C TYR A 65 -2.55 6.34 24.32
N ALA A 66 -1.36 5.81 24.08
CA ALA A 66 -0.98 4.44 24.40
C ALA A 66 0.16 4.42 25.42
N ASN A 67 0.31 3.30 26.13
CA ASN A 67 1.46 3.03 27.00
C ASN A 67 1.84 1.55 26.87
N LYS A 68 2.85 1.11 27.61
CA LYS A 68 3.37 -0.26 27.60
C LYS A 68 2.30 -1.34 27.86
N THR A 69 1.26 -1.02 28.63
CA THR A 69 0.20 -1.97 29.00
C THR A 69 -0.96 -2.00 28.02
N HIS A 70 -1.08 -0.99 27.17
CA HIS A 70 -2.17 -0.86 26.21
C HIS A 70 -1.91 -1.69 24.94
N VAL A 71 -3.00 -2.14 24.32
CA VAL A 71 -2.98 -2.76 23.00
C VAL A 71 -3.55 -1.78 21.99
N VAL A 72 -2.79 -1.54 20.92
CA VAL A 72 -3.20 -0.68 19.81
C VAL A 72 -3.53 -1.56 18.61
N VAL A 73 -4.73 -1.40 18.07
CA VAL A 73 -5.24 -2.17 16.94
C VAL A 73 -5.28 -1.28 15.70
N ALA A 74 -4.52 -1.63 14.67
CA ALA A 74 -4.48 -0.94 13.40
C ALA A 74 -5.15 -1.78 12.31
N LYS A 75 -6.08 -1.19 11.56
CA LYS A 75 -6.71 -1.81 10.38
C LYS A 75 -6.09 -1.24 9.12
N ILE A 76 -5.43 -2.09 8.35
CA ILE A 76 -4.66 -1.73 7.16
C ILE A 76 -5.39 -2.28 5.93
N LYS A 77 -5.68 -1.42 4.95
CA LYS A 77 -6.13 -1.83 3.62
C LYS A 77 -4.91 -2.05 2.74
N VAL A 78 -4.79 -3.25 2.19
CA VAL A 78 -3.91 -3.55 1.08
C VAL A 78 -4.76 -3.58 -0.19
N ILE A 79 -4.46 -2.72 -1.15
CA ILE A 79 -5.23 -2.53 -2.38
C ILE A 79 -4.41 -3.10 -3.53
N ASP A 80 -4.84 -4.25 -4.03
CA ASP A 80 -4.35 -4.86 -5.26
C ASP A 80 -5.36 -5.92 -5.73
N LYS A 81 -5.68 -5.91 -7.02
CA LYS A 81 -6.66 -6.86 -7.60
C LYS A 81 -6.11 -8.28 -7.66
N ASN A 82 -4.80 -8.43 -7.84
CA ASN A 82 -4.15 -9.73 -7.97
C ASN A 82 -3.24 -10.01 -6.76
N LEU A 83 -3.64 -9.53 -5.58
CA LEU A 83 -2.89 -9.71 -4.34
C LEU A 83 -2.69 -11.20 -4.03
N GLU A 84 -1.44 -11.66 -3.99
CA GLU A 84 -1.10 -13.04 -3.67
C GLU A 84 -0.86 -13.22 -2.18
N SER A 85 -0.05 -12.33 -1.58
CA SER A 85 0.36 -12.48 -0.17
C SER A 85 0.53 -11.15 0.57
N VAL A 86 0.40 -11.24 1.89
CA VAL A 86 0.73 -10.17 2.85
C VAL A 86 1.64 -10.76 3.92
N ASN A 87 2.84 -10.20 4.06
CA ASN A 87 3.89 -10.71 4.93
C ASN A 87 4.00 -9.85 6.19
N LEU A 88 3.43 -10.36 7.29
CA LEU A 88 3.55 -9.73 8.61
C LEU A 88 4.70 -10.39 9.39
N ASP A 89 5.92 -9.95 9.10
CA ASP A 89 7.13 -10.36 9.80
C ASP A 89 8.03 -9.14 10.09
N GLU A 90 9.08 -9.33 10.91
CA GLU A 90 9.98 -8.26 11.35
C GLU A 90 10.81 -7.63 10.22
N ASN A 91 10.95 -8.29 9.07
CA ASN A 91 11.66 -7.74 7.92
C ASN A 91 10.76 -6.78 7.15
N HIS A 92 9.48 -7.12 7.01
CA HIS A 92 8.52 -6.41 6.18
C HIS A 92 7.66 -5.40 6.95
N PHE A 93 7.49 -5.58 8.25
CA PHE A 93 6.71 -4.69 9.11
C PHE A 93 7.52 -4.24 10.32
N LYS A 94 7.61 -2.92 10.51
CA LYS A 94 8.40 -2.29 11.56
C LYS A 94 7.64 -1.18 12.23
N ILE A 95 7.93 -0.98 13.51
CA ILE A 95 7.34 0.08 14.32
C ILE A 95 8.38 1.15 14.61
N LYS A 96 7.96 2.40 14.48
CA LYS A 96 8.77 3.57 14.80
C LYS A 96 7.98 4.45 15.77
N VAL A 97 8.63 4.90 16.84
CA VAL A 97 8.04 5.87 17.78
C VAL A 97 8.95 7.08 17.84
N GLY A 98 8.36 8.25 17.54
CA GLY A 98 9.12 9.45 17.19
C GLY A 98 9.97 9.18 15.95
N ASP A 99 11.30 9.21 16.12
CA ASP A 99 12.27 8.97 15.05
C ASP A 99 13.06 7.65 15.21
N LYS A 100 12.72 6.83 16.21
CA LYS A 100 13.44 5.59 16.52
C LYS A 100 12.64 4.36 16.13
N PHE A 101 13.29 3.42 15.46
CA PHE A 101 12.75 2.06 15.30
C PHE A 101 12.83 1.33 16.64
N ILE A 102 11.75 0.62 16.98
CA ILE A 102 11.69 -0.21 18.17
C ILE A 102 11.57 -1.66 17.74
N ASN A 103 12.49 -2.48 18.24
CA ASN A 103 12.49 -3.92 17.95
C ASN A 103 11.77 -4.74 19.03
N ASP A 104 11.59 -4.17 20.23
CA ASP A 104 10.92 -4.82 21.37
C ASP A 104 9.41 -4.54 21.40
N VAL A 105 8.77 -4.54 20.23
CA VAL A 105 7.31 -4.39 20.10
C VAL A 105 6.75 -5.72 19.61
N SER A 106 5.75 -6.25 20.30
CA SER A 106 5.06 -7.46 19.87
C SER A 106 3.90 -7.09 18.97
N PHE A 107 3.85 -7.70 17.78
CA PHE A 107 2.74 -7.55 16.86
C PHE A 107 2.18 -8.89 16.42
N GLU A 108 0.86 -8.95 16.30
CA GLU A 108 0.14 -10.15 15.88
C GLU A 108 -0.88 -9.81 14.79
N CYS A 109 -1.08 -10.75 13.87
CA CYS A 109 -2.14 -10.67 12.87
C CYS A 109 -3.47 -11.06 13.52
N GLY A 110 -4.42 -10.15 13.53
CA GLY A 110 -5.78 -10.39 13.99
C GLY A 110 -6.67 -10.92 12.86
N GLN A 111 -7.77 -10.23 12.62
CA GLN A 111 -8.72 -10.57 11.56
C GLN A 111 -8.22 -10.16 10.17
N VAL A 112 -8.53 -10.99 9.17
CA VAL A 112 -8.32 -10.69 7.75
C VAL A 112 -9.66 -10.72 7.04
N GLN A 113 -9.97 -9.66 6.31
CA GLN A 113 -11.15 -9.54 5.47
C GLN A 113 -10.73 -9.44 4.00
N GLU A 114 -11.20 -10.38 3.19
CA GLU A 114 -11.01 -10.39 1.74
C GLU A 114 -11.92 -9.35 1.07
N LEU A 115 -11.40 -8.64 0.08
CA LEU A 115 -12.12 -7.70 -0.80
C LEU A 115 -11.91 -8.09 -2.26
N GLU A 116 -12.75 -7.59 -3.16
CA GLU A 116 -12.53 -7.80 -4.61
C GLU A 116 -11.24 -7.12 -5.12
N ASP A 117 -10.83 -6.03 -4.48
CA ASP A 117 -9.69 -5.19 -4.85
C ASP A 117 -8.53 -5.26 -3.83
N GLY A 118 -8.45 -6.32 -3.04
CA GLY A 118 -7.38 -6.53 -2.07
C GLY A 118 -7.88 -7.12 -0.75
N LYS A 119 -7.30 -6.69 0.38
CA LYS A 119 -7.60 -7.23 1.71
C LYS A 119 -7.50 -6.16 2.79
N ILE A 120 -8.24 -6.38 3.88
CA ILE A 120 -8.07 -5.63 5.12
C ILE A 120 -7.45 -6.55 6.15
N VAL A 121 -6.33 -6.12 6.72
CA VAL A 121 -5.61 -6.85 7.77
C VAL A 121 -5.64 -6.05 9.06
N GLU A 122 -6.03 -6.70 10.15
CA GLU A 122 -5.91 -6.15 11.49
C GLU A 122 -4.57 -6.54 12.10
N ILE A 123 -3.82 -5.55 12.59
CA ILE A 123 -2.54 -5.72 13.26
C ILE A 123 -2.69 -5.21 14.69
N GLN A 124 -2.43 -6.07 15.66
CA GLN A 124 -2.45 -5.72 17.07
C GLN A 124 -1.02 -5.47 17.54
N LEU A 125 -0.80 -4.33 18.20
CA LEU A 125 0.50 -3.88 18.70
C LEU A 125 0.45 -3.81 20.23
N SER A 126 1.47 -4.36 20.88
CA SER A 126 1.61 -4.34 22.34
C SER A 126 3.05 -4.10 22.77
N ASN A 127 3.28 -3.84 24.05
CA ASN A 127 4.60 -3.52 24.62
C ASN A 127 5.22 -2.22 24.04
N LEU A 128 4.41 -1.18 23.81
CA LEU A 128 4.88 0.14 23.37
C LEU A 128 5.58 0.88 24.53
N ASN A 129 6.88 0.62 24.70
CA ASN A 129 7.68 1.01 25.87
C ASN A 129 8.56 2.26 25.68
N VAL A 130 8.45 2.94 24.54
CA VAL A 130 9.19 4.19 24.23
C VAL A 130 8.19 5.29 23.95
N ASP A 131 8.48 6.48 24.45
CA ASP A 131 7.59 7.63 24.31
C ASP A 131 7.73 8.33 22.95
N GLY A 132 6.62 8.85 22.43
CA GLY A 132 6.57 9.64 21.20
C GLY A 132 5.42 9.28 20.26
N MET A 133 5.44 9.84 19.05
CA MET A 133 4.40 9.58 18.04
C MET A 133 4.59 8.21 17.39
N LEU A 134 3.57 7.35 17.43
CA LEU A 134 3.60 6.04 16.80
C LEU A 134 3.50 6.15 15.27
N LYS A 135 4.34 5.40 14.57
CA LYS A 135 4.35 5.27 13.11
C LYS A 135 4.49 3.81 12.71
N LEU A 136 3.77 3.44 11.65
CA LEU A 136 3.82 2.11 11.06
C LEU A 136 4.67 2.15 9.80
N VAL A 137 5.65 1.27 9.68
CA VAL A 137 6.55 1.20 8.53
C VAL A 137 6.39 -0.14 7.85
N PHE A 138 5.91 -0.10 6.61
CA PHE A 138 5.74 -1.25 5.72
C PHE A 138 6.88 -1.22 4.70
N ALA A 139 7.82 -2.15 4.81
CA ALA A 139 8.90 -2.28 3.85
C ALA A 139 8.41 -2.92 2.54
N GLU A 140 9.21 -2.79 1.50
CA GLU A 140 9.02 -3.50 0.23
C GLU A 140 8.94 -5.01 0.48
N GLY A 141 7.91 -5.65 -0.07
CA GLY A 141 7.63 -7.07 0.12
C GLY A 141 6.62 -7.36 1.24
N PHE A 142 6.11 -6.34 1.93
CA PHE A 142 4.96 -6.50 2.82
C PHE A 142 3.71 -7.01 2.09
N ALA A 143 3.49 -6.55 0.85
CA ALA A 143 2.43 -7.05 -0.02
C ALA A 143 3.02 -7.37 -1.41
N GLU A 144 2.69 -8.56 -1.91
CA GLU A 144 3.15 -9.09 -3.19
C GLU A 144 1.94 -9.51 -4.03
N ASP A 145 1.90 -9.08 -5.28
CA ASP A 145 0.91 -9.52 -6.27
C ASP A 145 1.35 -10.81 -7.00
N ASP A 146 0.43 -11.41 -7.76
CA ASP A 146 0.70 -12.60 -8.57
C ASP A 146 1.78 -12.38 -9.66
N GLY A 147 2.00 -11.13 -10.05
CA GLY A 147 3.02 -10.65 -10.97
C GLY A 147 4.40 -10.44 -10.33
N LYS A 148 4.56 -10.74 -9.04
CA LYS A 148 5.79 -10.54 -8.25
C LYS A 148 6.20 -9.07 -8.11
N LEU A 149 5.23 -8.17 -8.19
CA LEU A 149 5.38 -6.77 -7.86
C LEU A 149 5.10 -6.56 -6.37
N ASN A 150 6.07 -5.93 -5.71
CA ASN A 150 5.98 -5.59 -4.31
C ASN A 150 5.43 -4.19 -4.11
N ASN A 151 4.77 -3.98 -2.97
CA ASN A 151 4.53 -2.63 -2.46
C ASN A 151 5.85 -1.85 -2.34
N VAL A 152 5.78 -0.53 -2.41
CA VAL A 152 6.90 0.34 -2.07
C VAL A 152 6.98 0.56 -0.55
N ASN A 153 8.16 0.91 -0.06
CA ASN A 153 8.33 1.35 1.32
C ASN A 153 7.33 2.46 1.65
N THR A 154 6.51 2.21 2.67
CA THR A 154 5.42 3.10 3.08
C THR A 154 5.53 3.35 4.59
N GLU A 155 5.71 4.60 4.99
CA GLU A 155 5.65 5.04 6.39
C GLU A 155 4.32 5.77 6.61
N ILE A 156 3.54 5.33 7.58
CA ILE A 156 2.26 5.93 7.97
C ILE A 156 2.40 6.52 9.36
N ASN A 157 2.22 7.83 9.47
CA ASN A 157 2.06 8.49 10.75
C ASN A 157 0.69 8.14 11.33
N THR A 158 0.67 7.74 12.59
CA THR A 158 -0.58 7.55 13.32
C THR A 158 -0.80 8.76 14.24
N ASP A 159 -2.05 8.99 14.63
CA ASP A 159 -2.39 10.03 15.60
C ASP A 159 -2.20 9.57 17.06
N VAL A 160 -1.55 8.43 17.29
CA VAL A 160 -1.34 7.85 18.62
C VAL A 160 -0.02 8.32 19.22
N VAL A 161 -0.10 8.90 20.42
CA VAL A 161 1.03 9.26 21.28
C VAL A 161 1.28 8.12 22.27
N VAL A 162 2.51 7.61 22.30
CA VAL A 162 2.95 6.70 23.37
C VAL A 162 3.54 7.53 24.50
N ASP A 163 3.04 7.35 25.72
CA ASP A 163 3.55 8.00 26.93
C ASP A 163 3.54 7.03 28.12
N ASN A 164 4.73 6.72 28.63
CA ASN A 164 4.96 5.85 29.77
C ASN A 164 5.37 6.62 31.04
N SER A 165 5.29 7.96 31.02
CA SER A 165 5.65 8.80 32.15
C SER A 165 4.73 8.57 33.34
N ILE A 166 5.30 8.46 34.54
CA ILE A 166 4.52 8.37 35.78
C ILE A 166 3.73 9.69 35.94
N PRO A 167 2.41 9.66 36.17
CA PRO A 167 1.63 10.87 36.36
C PRO A 167 2.19 11.67 37.54
N PHE A 168 2.45 12.96 37.32
CA PHE A 168 2.84 13.86 38.39
C PHE A 168 1.64 14.09 39.30
N VAL A 169 1.69 13.54 40.52
CA VAL A 169 0.76 13.89 41.59
C VAL A 169 1.46 14.95 42.46
N PRO A 170 1.00 16.21 42.45
CA PRO A 170 1.47 17.18 43.43
C PRO A 170 1.12 16.64 44.81
N VAL A 171 2.12 16.40 45.65
CA VAL A 171 1.88 16.10 47.06
C VAL A 171 1.41 17.40 47.70
N GLU A 172 0.12 17.49 48.01
CA GLU A 172 -0.37 18.47 48.98
C GLU A 172 0.32 18.13 50.31
N ARG A 173 1.24 18.98 50.72
CA ARG A 173 1.81 18.90 52.07
C ARG A 173 0.74 19.40 53.02
N ASP A 174 -0.05 18.47 53.56
CA ASP A 174 -0.73 18.74 54.81
C ASP A 174 0.36 19.04 55.85
N GLU A 175 0.36 20.26 56.37
CA GLU A 175 1.23 20.65 57.47
C GLU A 175 0.97 19.68 58.64
N PHE A 176 1.95 18.83 58.92
CA PHE A 176 1.99 18.05 60.16
C PHE A 176 2.10 19.05 61.31
N VAL A 177 0.96 19.40 61.92
CA VAL A 177 0.92 20.08 63.21
C VAL A 177 1.39 19.07 64.25
N PHE A 178 2.64 19.21 64.70
CA PHE A 178 3.08 18.56 65.92
C PHE A 178 2.31 19.20 67.08
N ASP A 179 1.33 18.47 67.62
CA ASP A 179 0.75 18.80 68.92
C ASP A 179 1.81 18.55 69.99
N GLY A 180 2.56 19.60 70.31
CA GLY A 180 3.45 19.65 71.47
C GLY A 180 2.62 19.68 72.75
N GLY A 181 2.09 18.52 73.14
CA GLY A 181 1.44 18.31 74.42
C GLY A 181 2.43 17.81 75.48
N ASP A 182 2.84 18.71 76.37
CA ASP A 182 3.56 18.41 77.61
C ASP A 182 2.84 17.35 78.46
N GLY A 183 3.58 16.37 78.98
CA GLY A 183 3.00 15.31 79.81
C GLY A 183 4.01 14.39 80.50
N ALA A 184 4.67 14.92 81.55
CA ALA A 184 5.05 14.24 82.80
C ALA A 184 5.63 12.80 82.80
N GLY A 185 6.89 12.72 83.25
CA GLY A 185 7.30 11.85 84.37
C GLY A 185 7.46 10.34 84.12
N ASN A 186 8.70 9.85 84.17
CA ASN A 186 9.10 8.89 85.20
C ASN A 186 10.62 8.71 85.24
N GLU A 187 11.15 8.85 86.46
CA GLU A 187 12.52 8.50 86.84
C GLU A 187 12.73 6.99 86.62
N LEU A 188 13.80 6.62 85.91
CA LEU A 188 14.37 5.28 85.99
C LEU A 188 15.66 5.38 86.79
N ASN A 189 15.53 5.01 88.07
CA ASN A 189 16.59 4.85 89.04
C ASN A 189 17.47 3.67 88.62
N LEU A 190 18.75 3.93 88.32
CA LEU A 190 19.77 2.91 88.12
C LEU A 190 20.55 2.77 89.43
N GLY A 191 20.19 1.74 90.20
CA GLY A 191 20.91 1.24 91.37
C GLY A 191 20.79 -0.27 91.43
#